data_AF-A0A4Z2G343-F1
#
_entry.id   AF-A0A4Z2G343-F1
#
_cell.length_a   1.000
_cell.length_b   1.000
_cell.length_c   1.000
_cell.angle_alpha   90.00
_cell.angle_beta   90.00
_cell.angle_gamma   90.00
#
_symmetry.space_group_name_H-M   'P 1'
#
loop_
_entity.id
_entity.type
_entity.pdbx_description
1 polymer ?
#
loop_
_entity_poly.entity_id
_entity_poly.type
_entity_poly.pdbx_seq_one_letter_code
_entity_poly.pdbx_strand_id
1 'polypeptide(L)'
;MNRRFGASTEMEGCTDWSVDYLKYKVLLGEPVRIKCALFYGYIRANYTHAQSAGLSLMWYKSAGHGDFEEPISFDGTRMSKEEDAIWFRPAELDDVGYYSCVLRFSEVHSNASDWTKRDR
;
A
#
# COMPACT_ATOMS: atom_id res chain seq x y z
N MET A 1 -13.04 -4.06 -20.06
CA MET A 1 -14.36 -4.23 -19.42
C MET A 1 -14.31 -3.65 -18.01
N ASN A 2 -14.88 -2.46 -17.79
CA ASN A 2 -14.92 -1.80 -16.49
C ASN A 2 -15.97 -2.45 -15.60
N ARG A 3 -15.61 -2.94 -14.42
CA ARG A 3 -16.58 -3.33 -13.39
C ARG A 3 -16.92 -2.10 -12.56
N ARG A 4 -18.12 -1.54 -12.78
CA ARG A 4 -18.77 -0.61 -11.87
C ARG A 4 -19.40 -1.40 -10.73
N PHE A 5 -19.06 -1.08 -9.49
CA PHE A 5 -19.92 -1.35 -8.33
C PHE A 5 -20.60 -0.02 -7.96
N GLY A 6 -21.93 -0.02 -7.83
CA GLY A 6 -22.70 1.09 -7.23
C GLY A 6 -22.69 0.96 -5.70
N ALA A 7 -22.92 2.00 -4.89
CA ALA A 7 -23.40 3.35 -5.14
C ALA A 7 -22.97 4.30 -3.99
N SER A 8 -22.98 5.60 -4.30
CA SER A 8 -23.00 6.79 -3.40
C SER A 8 -21.66 7.44 -2.99
N THR A 9 -21.51 8.69 -3.46
CA THR A 9 -20.36 9.62 -3.36
C THR A 9 -19.18 9.31 -4.27
N GLU A 10 -18.68 10.31 -4.99
CA GLU A 10 -17.48 10.23 -5.85
C GLU A 10 -16.17 10.03 -5.06
N MET A 11 -16.24 9.53 -3.81
CA MET A 11 -15.13 9.36 -2.86
C MET A 11 -15.11 7.96 -2.20
N GLU A 12 -15.57 6.91 -2.87
CA GLU A 12 -15.49 5.52 -2.34
C GLU A 12 -14.43 4.63 -3.04
N GLY A 13 -13.74 5.14 -4.05
CA GLY A 13 -12.68 4.41 -4.75
C GLY A 13 -11.28 4.89 -4.38
N CYS A 14 -10.38 3.99 -4.00
CA CYS A 14 -8.94 4.28 -4.05
C CYS A 14 -8.48 4.30 -5.52
N THR A 15 -7.61 5.24 -5.90
CA THR A 15 -6.97 5.22 -7.22
C THR A 15 -6.07 3.99 -7.32
N ASP A 16 -6.47 3.03 -8.14
CA ASP A 16 -5.72 1.82 -8.43
C ASP A 16 -4.74 2.04 -9.60
N TRP A 17 -3.45 1.92 -9.31
CA TRP A 17 -2.37 2.03 -10.31
C TRP A 17 -2.02 0.69 -10.97
N SER A 18 -2.78 -0.38 -10.66
CA SER A 18 -2.50 -1.75 -11.06
C SER A 18 -1.13 -2.25 -10.58
N VAL A 19 -0.64 -3.35 -11.14
CA VAL A 19 0.63 -3.98 -10.74
C VAL A 19 1.81 -3.20 -11.31
N ASP A 20 2.75 -2.84 -10.44
CA ASP A 20 4.00 -2.20 -10.83
C ASP A 20 4.85 -3.07 -11.76
N TYR A 21 5.66 -2.43 -12.60
CA TYR A 21 6.53 -3.15 -13.53
C TYR A 21 7.69 -3.86 -12.82
N LEU A 22 8.11 -3.39 -11.63
CA LEU A 22 9.16 -4.03 -10.84
C LEU A 22 8.64 -5.32 -10.22
N LYS A 23 9.33 -6.44 -10.51
CA LYS A 23 9.00 -7.76 -9.96
C LYS A 23 10.13 -8.25 -9.07
N TYR A 24 9.79 -8.61 -7.84
CA TYR A 24 10.73 -9.21 -6.89
C TYR A 24 10.80 -10.73 -7.14
N LYS A 25 11.99 -11.23 -7.49
CA LYS A 25 12.28 -12.66 -7.59
C LYS A 25 13.40 -12.98 -6.63
N VAL A 26 13.11 -13.79 -5.63
CA VAL A 26 14.03 -14.14 -4.54
C VAL A 26 14.12 -15.67 -4.43
N LEU A 27 15.29 -16.17 -4.02
CA LEU A 27 15.46 -17.59 -3.73
C LEU A 27 14.84 -17.91 -2.37
N LEU A 28 14.33 -19.13 -2.22
CA LEU A 28 13.82 -19.62 -0.92
C LEU A 28 14.92 -19.52 0.14
N GLY A 29 14.61 -18.92 1.29
CA GLY A 29 15.56 -18.74 2.38
C GLY A 29 16.35 -17.43 2.35
N GLU A 30 16.34 -16.70 1.23
CA GLU A 30 17.01 -15.40 1.14
C GLU A 30 16.12 -14.26 1.67
N PRO A 31 16.70 -13.22 2.27
CA PRO A 31 15.92 -12.06 2.70
C PRO A 31 15.49 -11.20 1.50
N VAL A 32 14.30 -10.59 1.58
CA VAL A 32 13.83 -9.62 0.58
C VAL A 32 13.17 -8.41 1.23
N ARG A 33 13.44 -7.24 0.67
CA ARG A 33 12.79 -5.97 1.02
C ARG A 33 11.95 -5.50 -0.16
N ILE A 34 10.63 -5.47 0.02
CA ILE A 34 9.67 -4.98 -0.97
C ILE A 34 9.28 -3.55 -0.59
N LYS A 35 9.51 -2.59 -1.47
CA LYS A 35 9.18 -1.18 -1.24
C LYS A 35 7.87 -0.83 -1.92
N CYS A 36 7.09 0.07 -1.33
CA CYS A 36 5.86 0.56 -1.93
C CYS A 36 6.16 1.39 -3.18
N ALA A 37 5.76 0.88 -4.35
CA ALA A 37 6.06 1.50 -5.64
C ALA A 37 5.51 2.94 -5.76
N LEU A 38 4.44 3.28 -5.03
CA LEU A 38 3.82 4.61 -5.07
C LEU A 38 4.86 5.73 -4.93
N PHE A 39 5.76 5.61 -3.95
CA PHE A 39 6.77 6.62 -3.64
C PHE A 39 7.93 6.71 -4.65
N TYR A 40 8.03 5.77 -5.60
CA TYR A 40 9.16 5.66 -6.53
C TYR A 40 8.78 5.88 -8.01
N GLY A 41 7.53 6.26 -8.29
CA GLY A 41 7.12 6.49 -9.68
C GLY A 41 5.71 7.03 -9.90
N TYR A 42 4.81 6.89 -8.92
CA TYR A 42 3.39 7.19 -9.12
C TYR A 42 2.92 8.47 -8.43
N ILE A 43 3.47 8.80 -7.27
CA ILE A 43 3.15 10.04 -6.54
C ILE A 43 4.39 10.91 -6.32
N ARG A 44 4.16 12.22 -6.19
CA ARG A 44 5.21 13.22 -5.93
C ARG A 44 5.39 13.48 -4.44
N ALA A 45 5.48 12.43 -3.64
CA ALA A 45 5.77 12.49 -2.22
C ALA A 45 6.64 11.30 -1.82
N ASN A 46 7.36 11.42 -0.72
CA ASN A 46 8.03 10.31 -0.06
C ASN A 46 7.20 9.85 1.15
N TYR A 47 7.61 8.73 1.76
CA TYR A 47 6.90 8.15 2.89
C TYR A 47 6.77 9.10 4.08
N THR A 48 7.85 9.81 4.42
CA THR A 48 7.87 10.74 5.55
C THR A 48 6.94 11.94 5.33
N HIS A 49 6.92 12.53 4.13
CA HIS A 49 5.96 13.58 3.80
C HIS A 49 4.51 13.07 3.83
N ALA A 50 4.25 11.89 3.26
CA ALA A 50 2.91 11.31 3.29
C ALA A 50 2.41 11.10 4.73
N GLN A 51 3.27 10.56 5.61
CA GLN A 51 2.95 10.45 7.03
C GLN A 51 2.67 11.81 7.68
N SER A 52 3.52 12.81 7.45
CA SER A 52 3.32 14.16 8.02
C SER A 52 2.04 14.84 7.51
N ALA A 53 1.58 14.48 6.32
CA ALA A 53 0.33 14.95 5.73
C ALA A 53 -0.89 14.18 6.25
N GLY A 54 -0.71 13.26 7.21
CA GLY A 54 -1.77 12.48 7.82
C GLY A 54 -2.17 11.24 7.01
N LEU A 55 -1.39 10.79 6.03
CA LEU A 55 -1.64 9.54 5.30
C LEU A 55 -1.04 8.35 6.06
N SER A 56 -1.80 7.26 6.12
CA SER A 56 -1.35 5.96 6.61
C SER A 56 -1.10 5.02 5.44
N LEU A 57 0.04 4.33 5.48
CA LEU A 57 0.39 3.26 4.54
C LEU A 57 -0.09 1.92 5.08
N MET A 58 -0.95 1.25 4.32
CA MET A 58 -1.47 -0.09 4.59
C MET A 58 -0.98 -1.07 3.52
N TRP A 59 -0.86 -2.33 3.88
CA TRP A 59 -0.40 -3.39 2.99
C TRP A 59 -1.39 -4.55 2.95
N TYR A 60 -1.62 -5.05 1.74
CA TYR A 60 -2.51 -6.16 1.46
C TYR A 60 -1.80 -7.20 0.59
N LYS A 61 -2.22 -8.46 0.70
CA LYS A 61 -1.70 -9.58 -0.09
C LYS A 61 -2.85 -10.27 -0.82
N SER A 62 -2.61 -10.66 -2.07
CA SER A 62 -3.49 -11.55 -2.82
C SER A 62 -2.68 -12.67 -3.49
N ALA A 63 -3.32 -13.84 -3.68
CA ALA A 63 -2.68 -15.00 -4.30
C ALA A 63 -2.46 -14.79 -5.81
N GLY A 64 -3.41 -14.14 -6.47
CA GLY A 64 -3.42 -13.86 -7.90
C GLY A 64 -3.90 -12.45 -8.22
N HIS A 65 -3.59 -12.00 -9.44
CA HIS A 65 -4.03 -10.69 -9.91
C HIS A 65 -5.55 -10.70 -10.12
N GLY A 66 -6.26 -9.87 -9.33
CA GLY A 66 -7.72 -9.80 -9.32
C GLY A 66 -8.40 -10.74 -8.32
N ASP A 67 -7.62 -11.47 -7.52
CA ASP A 67 -8.12 -12.18 -6.35
C ASP A 67 -8.40 -11.21 -5.20
N PHE A 68 -9.07 -11.70 -4.15
CA PHE A 68 -9.36 -10.91 -2.97
C PHE A 68 -8.05 -10.50 -2.24
N GLU A 69 -7.99 -9.24 -1.84
CA GLU A 69 -6.86 -8.67 -1.12
C GLU A 69 -7.10 -8.76 0.40
N GLU A 70 -6.22 -9.47 1.10
CA GLU A 70 -6.28 -9.62 2.55
C GLU A 70 -5.27 -8.71 3.25
N PRO A 71 -5.62 -8.07 4.38
CA PRO A 71 -4.68 -7.25 5.12
C PRO A 71 -3.55 -8.11 5.69
N ILE A 72 -2.31 -7.61 5.59
CA ILE A 72 -1.14 -8.35 6.06
C ILE A 72 -0.98 -8.18 7.58
N SER A 73 -0.87 -9.32 8.28
CA SER A 73 -0.50 -9.35 9.71
C SER A 73 1.01 -9.49 9.86
N PHE A 74 1.68 -8.45 10.35
CA PHE A 74 3.12 -8.46 10.59
C PHE A 74 3.45 -9.12 11.94
N ASP A 75 4.27 -10.17 11.92
CA ASP A 75 4.74 -10.86 13.13
C ASP A 75 5.93 -10.13 13.79
N GLY A 76 6.57 -9.20 13.05
CA GLY A 76 7.73 -8.43 13.50
C GLY A 76 9.04 -9.22 13.60
N THR A 77 9.01 -10.54 13.40
CA THR A 77 10.17 -11.43 13.51
C THR A 77 10.66 -11.82 12.12
N ARG A 78 9.82 -12.55 11.36
CA ARG A 78 10.12 -12.96 9.99
C ARG A 78 9.62 -11.93 8.99
N MET A 79 8.41 -11.43 9.19
CA MET A 79 7.75 -10.46 8.34
C MET A 79 7.45 -9.17 9.10
N SER A 80 8.19 -8.11 8.79
CA SER A 80 8.07 -6.81 9.45
C SER A 80 7.73 -5.69 8.46
N LYS A 81 6.94 -4.72 8.92
CA LYS A 81 6.74 -3.45 8.23
C LYS A 81 7.78 -2.45 8.72
N GLU A 82 8.62 -1.95 7.82
CA GLU A 82 9.64 -0.94 8.11
C GLU A 82 9.51 0.21 7.10
N GLU A 83 9.14 1.40 7.58
CA GLU A 83 8.91 2.58 6.75
C GLU A 83 7.89 2.32 5.62
N ASP A 84 8.34 2.48 4.37
CA ASP A 84 7.63 2.28 3.12
C ASP A 84 7.72 0.85 2.59
N ALA A 85 8.25 -0.08 3.37
CA ALA A 85 8.63 -1.40 2.92
C ALA A 85 8.14 -2.53 3.84
N ILE A 86 8.03 -3.72 3.25
CA ILE A 86 7.92 -4.98 3.96
C ILE A 86 9.25 -5.70 3.85
N TRP A 87 9.70 -6.27 4.96
CA TRP A 87 10.83 -7.18 5.01
C TRP A 87 10.38 -8.60 5.26
N PHE A 88 11.02 -9.54 4.56
CA PHE A 88 10.94 -10.97 4.79
C PHE A 88 12.34 -11.46 5.14
N ARG A 89 12.49 -12.11 6.30
CA ARG A 89 13.75 -12.61 6.84
C ARG A 89 13.51 -13.96 7.56
N PRO A 90 13.57 -15.10 6.84
CA PRO A 90 13.75 -15.24 5.39
C PRO A 90 12.44 -15.21 4.58
N ALA A 91 12.55 -15.20 3.26
CA ALA A 91 11.44 -15.45 2.34
C ALA A 91 11.08 -16.95 2.25
N GLU A 92 9.79 -17.24 2.20
CA GLU A 92 9.21 -18.59 2.14
C GLU A 92 8.37 -18.79 0.86
N LEU A 93 8.07 -20.04 0.48
CA LEU A 93 7.25 -20.32 -0.70
C LEU A 93 5.83 -19.75 -0.58
N ASP A 94 5.32 -19.70 0.65
CA ASP A 94 3.99 -19.14 0.94
C ASP A 94 3.96 -17.62 0.75
N ASP A 95 5.10 -16.94 0.65
CA ASP A 95 5.17 -15.49 0.40
C ASP A 95 4.93 -15.13 -1.07
N VAL A 96 4.80 -16.10 -1.98
CA VAL A 96 4.49 -15.86 -3.38
C VAL A 96 3.09 -15.25 -3.50
N GLY A 97 2.99 -14.10 -4.18
CA GLY A 97 1.72 -13.41 -4.41
C GLY A 97 1.93 -11.96 -4.85
N TYR A 98 0.84 -11.21 -4.84
CA TYR A 98 0.82 -9.78 -5.13
C TYR A 98 0.71 -9.00 -3.82
N TYR A 99 1.51 -7.94 -3.71
CA TYR A 99 1.56 -7.08 -2.53
C TYR A 99 1.11 -5.68 -2.90
N SER A 100 -0.06 -5.29 -2.41
CA SER A 100 -0.67 -3.99 -2.67
C SER A 100 -0.35 -3.04 -1.53
N CYS A 101 0.24 -1.88 -1.85
CA CYS A 101 0.45 -0.80 -0.90
C CYS A 101 -0.58 0.31 -1.11
N VAL A 102 -1.31 0.65 -0.06
CA VAL A 102 -2.45 1.57 -0.12
C VAL A 102 -2.21 2.73 0.83
N LEU A 103 -2.33 3.95 0.31
CA LEU A 103 -2.32 5.17 1.13
C LEU A 103 -3.76 5.62 1.39
N ARG A 104 -4.09 5.85 2.66
CA ARG A 104 -5.39 6.42 3.07
C ARG A 104 -5.17 7.53 4.08
N PHE A 105 -6.02 8.55 4.05
CA PHE A 105 -6.04 9.55 5.11
C PHE A 105 -6.38 8.85 6.43
N SER A 106 -5.53 9.06 7.42
CA SER A 106 -5.84 8.69 8.80
C SER A 106 -6.86 9.71 9.31
N GLU A 107 -8.06 9.25 9.66
CA GLU A 107 -9.09 10.09 10.28
C GLU A 107 -8.61 10.71 11.60
N VAL A 108 -7.50 10.23 12.18
CA VAL A 108 -6.87 10.80 13.38
C VAL A 108 -6.37 12.24 13.18
N HIS A 109 -6.22 12.72 11.93
CA HIS A 109 -5.93 14.12 11.61
C HIS A 109 -7.18 14.93 11.21
N SER A 110 -8.39 14.45 11.53
CA SER A 110 -9.64 15.13 11.22
C SER A 110 -9.88 16.35 12.13
N ASN A 111 -9.12 17.41 11.94
CA ASN A 111 -9.79 18.69 11.76
C ASN A 111 -10.06 18.83 10.26
N ALA A 112 -11.12 18.17 9.80
CA ALA A 112 -11.63 18.19 8.43
C ALA A 112 -12.06 19.60 7.93
N SER A 113 -11.76 20.66 8.68
CA SER A 113 -12.03 22.06 8.38
C SER A 113 -10.87 22.80 7.70
N ASP A 114 -9.66 22.23 7.61
CA ASP A 114 -8.48 22.98 7.13
C ASP A 114 -8.24 22.93 5.61
N TRP A 115 -8.83 21.97 4.89
CA TRP A 115 -8.70 21.90 3.43
C TRP A 115 -9.58 22.89 2.67
N THR A 116 -10.66 23.40 3.27
CA THR A 116 -11.55 24.40 2.65
C THR A 116 -11.07 25.85 2.76
N LYS A 117 -9.92 26.13 3.40
CA LYS A 117 -9.45 27.51 3.63
C LYS A 117 -8.23 27.93 2.82
N ARG A 118 -7.74 27.10 1.89
CA ARG A 118 -6.60 27.45 1.02
C ARG A 118 -7.00 27.77 -0.43
N ASP A 119 -8.24 28.22 -0.63
CA ASP A 119 -8.72 28.84 -1.88
C ASP A 119 -9.62 30.04 -1.55
N ARG A 120 -9.02 31.15 -1.09
CA ARG A 120 -9.54 32.51 -1.26
C ARG A 120 -8.39 33.51 -1.28
#